data_AF-A0AAV0WBQ6-F1
#
_entry.id   AF-A0AAV0WBQ6-F1
#
_cell.length_a   1.000
_cell.length_b   1.000
_cell.length_c   1.000
_cell.angle_alpha   90.00
_cell.angle_beta   90.00
_cell.angle_gamma   90.00
#
_symmetry.space_group_name_H-M   'P 1'
#
loop_
_entity.id
_entity.type
_entity.pdbx_description
1 polymer ?
#
loop_
_entity_poly.entity_id
_entity_poly.type
_entity_poly.pdbx_seq_one_letter_code
_entity_poly.pdbx_strand_id
1 'polypeptide(L)'
;MISFDEASSVESLTGKLVVSDELSLLIENNTNVKDLDTKQIDQLISLTNSWMESLQKEINFVEDIMGGKIQYASAIKEYGFWKKRYNNFKEILEQLLTDKIVLKCINILEQIVNSQIVSYTLMRFNELKNDFQIMYDTTVRNTMYFMELIYDGIDSIINAPFSVIVENFIPLYNNLNLMWLTSSLFSRKKHMERLLESISNSIADRVSITLSIPEIFRYKTSNAIDLVKGGLYILDQWEATYNKCKKDIEAISAIYFRRWAWEFDEDILFHRLHFVRLIVRDLDKIMKIIELILMRPEVSHIFKNDSECQIFIKNYITRIFFDLEINVYDSNREEIWKKIMDQFLYHFENNVYHKISQSMMVSNSAMNDVKVLQFFENMMIRSTLIKKLRPKYVIILEKFVVEINNYNTQFMVS
;
A
#
# COMPACT_ATOMS: atom_id res chain seq x y z
N MET A 1 7.56 -20.88 -5.58
CA MET A 1 6.71 -19.69 -5.44
C MET A 1 7.63 -18.52 -5.70
N ILE A 2 7.65 -18.01 -6.93
CA ILE A 2 8.66 -17.04 -7.36
C ILE A 2 8.09 -15.67 -7.01
N SER A 3 8.55 -15.09 -5.90
CA SER A 3 8.36 -13.67 -5.62
C SER A 3 9.15 -12.87 -6.65
N PHE A 4 8.60 -11.73 -7.09
CA PHE A 4 9.19 -10.89 -8.13
C PHE A 4 10.55 -10.26 -7.73
N ASP A 5 11.06 -10.53 -6.52
CA ASP A 5 12.36 -10.03 -6.05
C ASP A 5 13.51 -11.04 -6.26
N GLU A 6 13.23 -12.32 -6.57
CA GLU A 6 14.26 -13.34 -6.82
C GLU A 6 14.28 -13.91 -8.24
N ALA A 7 13.38 -13.47 -9.13
CA ALA A 7 13.51 -13.73 -10.56
C ALA A 7 14.57 -12.79 -11.15
N SER A 8 15.82 -13.23 -11.03
CA SER A 8 16.91 -12.88 -11.93
C SER A 8 16.42 -12.62 -13.35
N SER A 9 16.91 -11.52 -13.92
CA SER A 9 16.71 -11.09 -15.31
C SER A 9 15.25 -10.87 -15.72
N VAL A 10 14.92 -9.59 -15.88
CA VAL A 10 14.13 -9.13 -17.01
C VAL A 10 14.75 -9.75 -18.27
N GLU A 11 14.35 -10.98 -18.62
CA GLU A 11 14.64 -11.54 -19.93
C GLU A 11 14.15 -10.50 -20.94
N SER A 12 15.03 -10.18 -21.88
CA SER A 12 14.81 -9.20 -22.93
C SER A 12 13.58 -9.58 -23.73
N LEU A 13 12.42 -9.10 -23.31
CA LEU A 13 11.18 -9.15 -24.06
C LEU A 13 11.40 -8.25 -25.29
N THR A 14 11.91 -8.84 -26.37
CA THR A 14 12.12 -8.14 -27.63
C THR A 14 10.78 -8.02 -28.33
N GLY A 15 10.22 -6.81 -28.40
CA GLY A 15 9.06 -6.47 -29.25
C GLY A 15 9.35 -6.57 -30.76
N LYS A 16 10.39 -7.30 -31.16
CA LYS A 16 10.83 -7.44 -32.54
C LYS A 16 10.92 -8.91 -32.92
N LEU A 17 10.21 -9.28 -33.97
CA LEU A 17 10.53 -10.44 -34.79
C LEU A 17 11.91 -10.20 -35.38
N VAL A 18 12.92 -10.92 -34.87
CA VAL A 18 14.30 -10.75 -35.32
C VAL A 18 14.42 -11.36 -36.72
N VAL A 19 14.85 -10.55 -37.68
CA VAL A 19 15.28 -11.00 -39.01
C VAL A 19 16.76 -10.66 -39.11
N SER A 20 17.61 -11.63 -39.43
CA SER A 20 19.03 -11.34 -39.67
C SER A 20 19.18 -10.50 -40.94
N ASP A 21 20.15 -9.58 -40.97
CA ASP A 21 20.39 -8.70 -42.12
C ASP A 21 20.64 -9.49 -43.42
N GLU A 22 21.25 -10.66 -43.31
CA GLU A 22 21.46 -11.59 -44.44
C GLU A 22 20.16 -12.17 -44.99
N LEU A 23 19.19 -12.51 -44.12
CA LEU A 23 17.88 -13.03 -44.54
C LEU A 23 16.97 -11.91 -45.04
N SER A 24 17.08 -10.69 -44.47
CA SER A 24 16.39 -9.50 -44.98
C SER A 24 16.78 -9.20 -46.42
N LEU A 25 18.07 -9.23 -46.75
CA LEU A 25 18.58 -9.05 -48.11
C LEU A 25 18.13 -10.19 -49.06
N LEU A 26 18.05 -11.41 -48.55
CA LEU A 26 17.61 -12.58 -49.33
C LEU A 26 16.10 -12.54 -49.65
N ILE A 27 15.28 -12.05 -48.70
CA ILE A 27 13.83 -11.85 -48.86
C ILE A 27 13.53 -10.61 -49.71
N GLU A 28 14.35 -9.57 -49.65
CA GLU A 28 14.17 -8.37 -50.47
C GLU A 28 14.50 -8.60 -51.95
N ASN A 29 15.55 -9.38 -52.23
CA ASN A 29 16.06 -9.61 -53.58
C ASN A 29 15.31 -10.72 -54.35
N ASN A 30 14.66 -11.67 -53.66
CA ASN A 30 13.96 -12.78 -54.30
C ASN A 30 12.45 -12.53 -54.38
N THR A 31 11.88 -12.62 -55.57
CA THR A 31 10.44 -12.42 -55.83
C THR A 31 9.72 -13.69 -56.31
N ASN A 32 10.46 -14.77 -56.56
CA ASN A 32 9.93 -16.00 -57.17
C ASN A 32 10.54 -17.25 -56.52
N VAL A 33 9.70 -18.25 -56.20
CA VAL A 33 10.13 -19.53 -55.59
C VAL A 33 11.19 -20.28 -56.42
N LYS A 34 11.24 -20.02 -57.72
CA LYS A 34 12.14 -20.70 -58.67
C LYS A 34 13.63 -20.35 -58.48
N ASP A 35 13.92 -19.26 -57.78
CA ASP A 35 15.28 -18.75 -57.60
C ASP A 35 15.90 -19.14 -56.24
N LEU A 36 15.15 -19.90 -55.42
CA LEU A 36 15.56 -20.28 -54.07
C LEU A 36 16.06 -21.73 -54.01
N ASP A 37 17.26 -21.90 -53.44
CA ASP A 37 17.82 -23.22 -53.13
C ASP A 37 17.06 -23.88 -51.97
N THR A 38 17.08 -25.21 -51.91
CA THR A 38 16.51 -25.99 -50.79
C THR A 38 17.02 -25.55 -49.42
N LYS A 39 18.29 -25.16 -49.31
CA LYS A 39 18.87 -24.60 -48.07
C LYS A 39 18.27 -23.25 -47.69
N GLN A 40 17.93 -22.41 -48.66
CA GLN A 40 17.32 -21.10 -48.40
C GLN A 40 15.86 -21.26 -47.95
N ILE A 41 15.14 -22.24 -48.51
CA ILE A 41 13.80 -22.61 -48.06
C ILE A 41 13.85 -23.13 -46.62
N ASP A 42 14.81 -23.99 -46.26
CA ASP A 42 14.99 -24.46 -44.89
C ASP A 42 15.29 -23.32 -43.91
N GLN A 43 16.07 -22.32 -44.33
CA GLN A 43 16.33 -21.11 -43.55
C GLN A 43 15.05 -20.29 -43.30
N LEU A 44 14.20 -20.10 -44.32
CA LEU A 44 12.92 -19.40 -44.17
C LEU A 44 11.95 -20.16 -43.25
N ILE A 45 11.94 -21.50 -43.32
CA ILE A 45 11.17 -22.34 -42.39
C ILE A 45 11.71 -22.19 -40.95
N SER A 46 13.03 -22.21 -40.77
CA SER A 46 13.66 -22.02 -39.45
C SER A 46 13.36 -20.64 -38.84
N LEU A 47 13.32 -19.60 -39.67
CA LEU A 47 12.92 -18.25 -39.27
C LEU A 47 11.44 -18.19 -38.87
N THR A 48 10.57 -18.82 -39.67
CA THR A 48 9.14 -18.90 -39.34
C THR A 48 8.90 -19.67 -38.04
N ASN A 49 9.66 -20.75 -37.81
CA ASN A 49 9.62 -21.51 -36.55
C ASN A 49 10.09 -20.66 -35.36
N SER A 50 11.14 -19.86 -35.50
CA SER A 50 11.61 -19.00 -34.40
C SER A 50 10.61 -17.88 -34.06
N TRP A 51 9.89 -17.36 -35.07
CA TRP A 51 8.76 -16.46 -34.85
C TRP A 51 7.62 -17.18 -34.12
N MET A 52 7.24 -18.40 -34.54
CA MET A 52 6.22 -19.21 -33.85
C MET A 52 6.60 -19.49 -32.40
N GLU A 53 7.86 -19.85 -32.11
CA GLU A 53 8.34 -20.04 -30.75
C GLU A 53 8.23 -18.77 -29.90
N SER A 54 8.56 -17.61 -30.49
CA SER A 54 8.43 -16.32 -29.81
C SER A 54 6.98 -15.99 -29.49
N LEU A 55 6.06 -16.20 -30.43
CA LEU A 55 4.62 -16.01 -30.21
C LEU A 55 4.09 -16.95 -29.13
N GLN A 56 4.46 -18.24 -29.20
CA GLN A 56 4.01 -19.24 -28.24
C GLN A 56 4.53 -18.95 -26.82
N LYS A 57 5.79 -18.54 -26.67
CA LYS A 57 6.35 -18.13 -25.37
C LYS A 57 5.52 -17.00 -24.76
N GLU A 58 5.15 -16.03 -25.59
CA GLU A 58 4.37 -14.89 -25.13
C GLU A 58 2.91 -15.25 -24.82
N ILE A 59 2.32 -16.21 -25.52
CA ILE A 59 1.00 -16.75 -25.20
C ILE A 59 1.05 -17.50 -23.86
N ASN A 60 1.98 -18.46 -23.72
CA ASN A 60 2.13 -19.29 -22.53
C ASN A 60 2.36 -18.44 -21.27
N PHE A 61 3.13 -17.35 -21.39
CA PHE A 61 3.38 -16.46 -20.27
C PHE A 61 2.11 -15.79 -19.75
N VAL A 62 1.22 -15.35 -20.66
CA VAL A 62 -0.08 -14.78 -20.27
C VAL A 62 -0.99 -15.84 -19.66
N GLU A 63 -0.97 -17.06 -20.19
CA GLU A 63 -1.72 -18.20 -19.62
C GLU A 63 -1.22 -18.56 -18.20
N ASP A 64 0.09 -18.51 -17.96
CA ASP A 64 0.68 -18.75 -16.65
C ASP A 64 0.26 -17.67 -15.63
N ILE A 65 0.18 -16.41 -16.06
CA ILE A 65 -0.38 -15.32 -15.24
C ILE A 65 -1.86 -15.59 -14.97
N MET A 66 -2.63 -15.95 -16.00
CA MET A 66 -4.06 -16.29 -15.84
C MET A 66 -4.28 -17.45 -14.86
N GLY A 67 -3.40 -18.45 -14.87
CA GLY A 67 -3.36 -19.55 -13.89
C GLY A 67 -2.91 -19.15 -12.48
N GLY A 68 -2.45 -17.91 -12.31
CA GLY A 68 -2.02 -17.35 -11.04
C GLY A 68 -0.69 -17.94 -10.53
N LYS A 69 0.19 -18.34 -11.45
CA LYS A 69 1.55 -18.81 -11.13
C LYS A 69 2.51 -17.65 -10.81
N ILE A 70 2.18 -16.45 -11.26
CA ILE A 70 2.99 -15.23 -11.12
C ILE A 70 2.28 -14.26 -10.17
N GLN A 71 3.02 -13.70 -9.21
CA GLN A 71 2.52 -12.72 -8.24
C GLN A 71 3.31 -11.42 -8.35
N TYR A 72 2.62 -10.28 -8.44
CA TYR A 72 3.26 -8.96 -8.47
C TYR A 72 3.35 -8.36 -7.07
N ALA A 73 4.46 -7.68 -6.79
CA ALA A 73 4.71 -7.07 -5.48
C ALA A 73 3.90 -5.78 -5.23
N SER A 74 3.55 -5.01 -6.28
CA SER A 74 2.73 -3.80 -6.14
C SER A 74 1.83 -3.55 -7.34
N ALA A 75 0.70 -2.86 -7.13
CA ALA A 75 -0.25 -2.51 -8.18
C ALA A 75 0.36 -1.62 -9.29
N ILE A 76 1.29 -0.72 -8.94
CA ILE A 76 2.06 0.06 -9.94
C ILE A 76 2.97 -0.83 -10.77
N LYS A 77 3.69 -1.77 -10.14
CA LYS A 77 4.55 -2.71 -10.87
C LYS A 77 3.71 -3.57 -11.82
N GLU A 78 2.52 -3.98 -11.40
CA GLU A 78 1.55 -4.69 -12.24
C GLU A 78 1.06 -3.83 -13.43
N TYR A 79 0.76 -2.55 -13.22
CA TYR A 79 0.46 -1.63 -14.31
C TYR A 79 1.62 -1.52 -15.31
N GLY A 80 2.83 -1.27 -14.82
CA GLY A 80 4.03 -1.13 -15.67
C GLY A 80 4.32 -2.41 -16.46
N PHE A 81 4.09 -3.56 -15.84
CA PHE A 81 4.16 -4.86 -16.50
C PHE A 81 3.15 -4.97 -17.65
N TRP A 82 1.86 -4.71 -17.40
CA TRP A 82 0.82 -4.78 -18.42
C TRP A 82 1.02 -3.76 -19.54
N LYS A 83 1.52 -2.56 -19.22
CA LYS A 83 1.86 -1.53 -20.20
C LYS A 83 2.95 -1.99 -21.16
N LYS A 84 4.05 -2.52 -20.61
CA LYS A 84 5.14 -3.07 -21.42
C LYS A 84 4.63 -4.21 -22.31
N ARG A 85 3.78 -5.07 -21.75
CA ARG A 85 3.23 -6.23 -22.46
C ARG A 85 2.29 -5.84 -23.59
N TYR A 86 1.38 -4.90 -23.32
CA TYR A 86 0.48 -4.33 -24.31
C TYR A 86 1.26 -3.76 -25.50
N ASN A 87 2.31 -2.98 -25.24
CA ASN A 87 3.17 -2.43 -26.30
C ASN A 87 3.86 -3.55 -27.08
N ASN A 88 4.41 -4.57 -26.42
CA ASN A 88 5.06 -5.69 -27.10
C ASN A 88 4.10 -6.49 -28.01
N PHE A 89 2.92 -6.85 -27.51
CA PHE A 89 1.91 -7.54 -28.33
C PHE A 89 1.49 -6.68 -29.52
N LYS A 90 1.30 -5.38 -29.31
CA LYS A 90 0.95 -4.42 -30.36
C LYS A 90 2.05 -4.34 -31.42
N GLU A 91 3.31 -4.18 -31.03
CA GLU A 91 4.46 -4.12 -31.93
C GLU A 91 4.61 -5.42 -32.75
N ILE A 92 4.46 -6.58 -32.11
CA ILE A 92 4.52 -7.88 -32.79
C ILE A 92 3.37 -8.02 -33.79
N LEU A 93 2.14 -7.64 -33.42
CA LEU A 93 1.00 -7.67 -34.33
C LEU A 93 1.18 -6.72 -35.51
N GLU A 94 1.70 -5.52 -35.28
CA GLU A 94 2.03 -4.58 -36.34
C GLU A 94 3.06 -5.19 -37.31
N GLN A 95 4.10 -5.83 -36.80
CA GLN A 95 5.09 -6.53 -37.65
C GLN A 95 4.47 -7.67 -38.46
N LEU A 96 3.65 -8.51 -37.82
CA LEU A 96 2.96 -9.63 -38.49
C LEU A 96 1.96 -9.20 -39.57
N LEU A 97 1.48 -7.95 -39.52
CA LEU A 97 0.46 -7.43 -40.43
C LEU A 97 1.01 -6.45 -41.47
N THR A 98 2.06 -5.70 -41.15
CA THR A 98 2.52 -4.55 -41.96
C THR A 98 3.98 -4.62 -42.37
N ASP A 99 4.80 -5.47 -41.75
CA ASP A 99 6.19 -5.58 -42.14
C ASP A 99 6.31 -6.25 -43.52
N LYS A 100 6.89 -5.51 -44.47
CA LYS A 100 7.08 -5.96 -45.86
C LYS A 100 7.94 -7.21 -45.93
N ILE A 101 8.92 -7.37 -45.04
CA ILE A 101 9.83 -8.53 -45.05
C ILE A 101 9.08 -9.77 -44.56
N VAL A 102 8.28 -9.63 -43.50
CA VAL A 102 7.45 -10.72 -42.96
C VAL A 102 6.39 -11.16 -43.98
N LEU A 103 5.68 -10.20 -44.59
CA LEU A 103 4.66 -10.49 -45.62
C LEU A 103 5.27 -11.13 -46.88
N LYS A 104 6.44 -10.66 -47.32
CA LYS A 104 7.17 -11.28 -48.44
C LYS A 104 7.61 -12.70 -48.11
N CYS A 105 8.16 -12.93 -46.91
CA CYS A 105 8.57 -14.26 -46.46
C CYS A 105 7.40 -15.25 -46.51
N ILE A 106 6.24 -14.86 -45.99
CA ILE A 106 5.03 -15.69 -46.01
C ILE A 106 4.56 -15.94 -47.45
N ASN A 107 4.49 -14.91 -48.30
CA ASN A 107 4.08 -15.06 -49.70
C ASN A 107 5.02 -15.98 -50.51
N ILE A 108 6.34 -15.89 -50.26
CA ILE A 108 7.33 -16.79 -50.87
C ILE A 108 7.04 -18.24 -50.44
N LEU A 109 6.78 -18.49 -49.16
CA LEU A 109 6.46 -19.82 -48.65
C LEU A 109 5.11 -20.33 -49.19
N GLU A 110 4.10 -19.48 -49.32
CA GLU A 110 2.77 -19.83 -49.86
C GLU A 110 2.82 -20.29 -51.32
N GLN A 111 3.77 -19.77 -52.11
CA GLN A 111 3.99 -20.18 -53.49
C GLN A 111 4.60 -21.60 -53.61
N ILE A 112 5.10 -22.19 -52.52
CA ILE A 112 5.67 -23.55 -52.48
C ILE A 112 4.56 -24.59 -52.26
N VAL A 113 3.75 -24.81 -53.29
CA VAL A 113 2.55 -25.68 -53.22
C VAL A 113 2.88 -27.17 -53.04
N ASN A 114 4.09 -27.62 -53.45
CA ASN A 114 4.44 -29.04 -53.51
C ASN A 114 5.17 -29.60 -52.27
N SER A 115 5.43 -28.78 -51.23
CA SER A 115 6.13 -29.22 -50.02
C SER A 115 5.18 -29.36 -48.83
N GLN A 116 4.95 -30.61 -48.40
CA GLN A 116 4.09 -30.90 -47.24
C GLN A 116 4.60 -30.23 -45.95
N ILE A 117 5.92 -30.06 -45.81
CA ILE A 117 6.55 -29.40 -44.65
C ILE A 117 6.23 -27.90 -44.63
N VAL A 118 6.26 -27.24 -45.80
CA VAL A 118 5.95 -25.81 -45.92
C VAL A 118 4.48 -25.57 -45.64
N SER A 119 3.59 -26.39 -46.22
CA SER A 119 2.15 -26.29 -45.97
C SER A 119 1.81 -26.48 -44.48
N TYR A 120 2.42 -27.45 -43.80
CA TYR A 120 2.22 -27.65 -42.36
C TYR A 120 2.72 -26.47 -41.53
N THR A 121 3.91 -25.96 -41.83
CA THR A 121 4.50 -24.80 -41.13
C THR A 121 3.62 -23.55 -41.27
N LEU A 122 3.13 -23.27 -42.49
CA LEU A 122 2.25 -22.12 -42.75
C LEU A 122 0.90 -22.24 -42.06
N MET A 123 0.29 -23.44 -42.08
CA MET A 123 -0.96 -23.69 -41.37
C MET A 123 -0.80 -23.39 -39.88
N ARG A 124 0.23 -23.97 -39.24
CA ARG A 124 0.51 -23.75 -37.82
C ARG A 124 0.84 -22.29 -37.49
N PHE A 125 1.58 -21.60 -38.36
CA PHE A 125 1.89 -20.19 -38.20
C PHE A 125 0.62 -19.33 -38.24
N ASN A 126 -0.29 -19.59 -39.18
CA ASN A 126 -1.56 -18.87 -39.29
C ASN A 126 -2.49 -19.14 -38.09
N GLU A 127 -2.53 -20.37 -37.58
CA GLU A 127 -3.23 -20.71 -36.34
C GLU A 127 -2.67 -19.92 -35.16
N LEU A 128 -1.34 -19.96 -34.94
CA LEU A 128 -0.70 -19.22 -33.86
C LEU A 128 -0.86 -17.70 -33.98
N LYS A 129 -0.80 -17.16 -35.20
CA LYS A 129 -1.05 -15.73 -35.46
C LYS A 129 -2.48 -15.35 -35.06
N ASN A 130 -3.46 -16.18 -35.40
CA ASN A 130 -4.85 -15.95 -35.01
C ASN A 130 -5.04 -16.04 -33.49
N ASP A 131 -4.47 -17.06 -32.85
CA ASP A 131 -4.50 -17.23 -31.39
C ASP A 131 -3.85 -16.03 -30.68
N PHE A 132 -2.71 -15.55 -31.19
CA PHE A 132 -2.03 -14.37 -30.67
C PHE A 132 -2.89 -13.11 -30.77
N GLN A 133 -3.58 -12.91 -31.90
CA GLN A 133 -4.49 -11.79 -32.09
C GLN A 133 -5.71 -11.87 -31.16
N ILE A 134 -6.32 -13.06 -31.03
CA ILE A 134 -7.43 -13.30 -30.11
C ILE A 134 -6.99 -12.98 -28.66
N MET A 135 -5.81 -13.46 -28.24
CA MET A 135 -5.29 -13.19 -26.91
C MET A 135 -5.05 -11.70 -26.65
N TYR A 136 -4.51 -10.99 -27.64
CA TYR A 136 -4.33 -9.54 -27.55
C TYR A 136 -5.65 -8.80 -27.39
N ASP A 137 -6.63 -9.07 -28.26
CA ASP A 137 -7.90 -8.35 -28.29
C ASP A 137 -8.76 -8.65 -27.05
N THR A 138 -8.80 -9.92 -26.61
CA THR A 138 -9.68 -10.36 -25.51
C THR A 138 -9.07 -10.18 -24.11
N THR A 139 -7.75 -10.37 -23.98
CA THR A 139 -7.09 -10.40 -22.67
C THR A 139 -6.18 -9.19 -22.48
N VAL A 140 -5.15 -9.03 -23.30
CA VAL A 140 -4.09 -8.03 -23.05
C VAL A 140 -4.65 -6.60 -23.15
N ARG A 141 -5.37 -6.29 -24.23
CA ARG A 141 -5.99 -4.96 -24.43
C ARG A 141 -7.04 -4.67 -23.35
N ASN A 142 -7.92 -5.63 -23.06
CA ASN A 142 -8.95 -5.48 -22.03
C ASN A 142 -8.34 -5.24 -20.65
N THR A 143 -7.32 -6.01 -20.29
CA THR A 143 -6.61 -5.89 -19.01
C THR A 143 -5.92 -4.55 -18.91
N MET A 144 -5.20 -4.11 -19.96
CA MET A 144 -4.53 -2.82 -19.98
C MET A 144 -5.53 -1.67 -19.79
N TYR A 145 -6.67 -1.70 -20.49
CA TYR A 145 -7.72 -0.69 -20.35
C TYR A 145 -8.17 -0.52 -18.88
N PHE A 146 -8.45 -1.61 -18.17
CA PHE A 146 -8.83 -1.52 -16.75
C PHE A 146 -7.68 -1.06 -15.86
N MET A 147 -6.45 -1.49 -16.14
CA MET A 147 -5.27 -1.03 -15.41
C MET A 147 -5.03 0.47 -15.60
N GLU A 148 -5.31 1.04 -16.78
CA GLU A 148 -5.28 2.49 -17.03
C GLU A 148 -6.37 3.22 -16.23
N LEU A 149 -7.59 2.67 -16.18
CA LEU A 149 -8.69 3.28 -15.43
C LEU A 149 -8.40 3.41 -13.93
N ILE A 150 -7.70 2.45 -13.33
CA ILE A 150 -7.36 2.49 -11.90
C ILE A 150 -6.04 3.21 -11.62
N TYR A 151 -5.21 3.46 -12.65
CA TYR A 151 -3.85 3.99 -12.47
C TYR A 151 -3.84 5.33 -11.74
N ASP A 152 -4.66 6.28 -12.15
CA ASP A 152 -4.70 7.62 -11.55
C ASP A 152 -5.10 7.57 -10.06
N GLY A 153 -5.99 6.65 -9.70
CA GLY A 153 -6.38 6.43 -8.30
C GLY A 153 -5.23 5.83 -7.47
N ILE A 154 -4.49 4.88 -8.04
CA ILE A 154 -3.31 4.28 -7.39
C ILE A 154 -2.17 5.29 -7.27
N ASP A 155 -1.91 6.07 -8.32
CA ASP A 155 -0.89 7.12 -8.31
C ASP A 155 -1.21 8.19 -7.27
N SER A 156 -2.49 8.57 -7.17
CA SER A 156 -2.95 9.49 -6.13
C SER A 156 -2.67 8.98 -4.72
N ILE A 157 -2.90 7.70 -4.43
CA ILE A 157 -2.58 7.10 -3.12
C ILE A 157 -1.10 7.31 -2.76
N ILE A 158 -0.21 7.21 -3.75
CA ILE A 158 1.24 7.23 -3.51
C ILE A 158 1.79 8.65 -3.46
N ASN A 159 1.34 9.53 -4.36
CA ASN A 159 1.94 10.85 -4.58
C ASN A 159 1.12 12.01 -4.01
N ALA A 160 -0.20 11.87 -3.86
CA ALA A 160 -1.06 12.99 -3.48
C ALA A 160 -0.94 13.33 -1.98
N PRO A 161 -1.32 14.57 -1.59
CA PRO A 161 -1.45 14.93 -0.19
C PRO A 161 -2.64 14.21 0.47
N PHE A 162 -2.56 14.00 1.79
CA PHE A 162 -3.57 13.27 2.58
C PHE A 162 -5.01 13.78 2.38
N SER A 163 -5.19 15.08 2.17
CA SER A 163 -6.51 15.68 1.95
C SER A 163 -7.19 15.20 0.66
N VAL A 164 -6.42 14.85 -0.37
CA VAL A 164 -6.92 14.48 -1.70
C VAL A 164 -7.10 12.96 -1.85
N ILE A 165 -6.30 12.16 -1.13
CA ILE A 165 -6.31 10.69 -1.25
C ILE A 165 -7.72 10.11 -1.04
N VAL A 166 -8.44 10.59 -0.01
CA VAL A 166 -9.76 10.07 0.35
C VAL A 166 -10.82 10.39 -0.71
N GLU A 167 -10.71 11.53 -1.39
CA GLU A 167 -11.62 11.94 -2.46
C GLU A 167 -11.57 10.95 -3.65
N ASN A 168 -10.42 10.29 -3.86
CA ASN A 168 -10.19 9.35 -4.94
C ASN A 168 -10.60 7.90 -4.60
N PHE A 169 -10.99 7.59 -3.36
CA PHE A 169 -11.39 6.23 -3.00
C PHE A 169 -12.66 5.76 -3.70
N ILE A 170 -13.71 6.60 -3.73
CA ILE A 170 -14.98 6.23 -4.38
C ILE A 170 -14.78 6.03 -5.90
N PRO A 171 -14.15 6.97 -6.65
CA PRO A 171 -13.84 6.75 -8.05
C PRO A 171 -13.01 5.49 -8.32
N LEU A 172 -11.99 5.23 -7.49
CA LEU A 172 -11.15 4.04 -7.62
C LEU A 172 -11.97 2.76 -7.43
N TYR A 173 -12.81 2.69 -6.39
CA TYR A 173 -13.69 1.54 -6.18
C TYR A 173 -14.70 1.35 -7.32
N ASN A 174 -15.23 2.41 -7.90
CA ASN A 174 -16.13 2.28 -9.05
C ASN A 174 -15.41 1.64 -10.26
N ASN A 175 -14.16 2.03 -10.51
CA ASN A 175 -13.35 1.42 -11.56
C ASN A 175 -12.99 -0.04 -11.25
N LEU A 176 -12.67 -0.34 -9.99
CA LEU A 176 -12.46 -1.72 -9.51
C LEU A 176 -13.73 -2.58 -9.63
N ASN A 177 -14.90 -2.01 -9.37
CA ASN A 177 -16.18 -2.70 -9.53
C ASN A 177 -16.44 -3.02 -11.01
N LEU A 178 -16.22 -2.06 -11.90
CA LEU A 178 -16.36 -2.30 -13.34
C LEU A 178 -15.39 -3.39 -13.82
N MET A 179 -14.14 -3.32 -13.36
CA MET A 179 -13.09 -4.29 -13.63
C MET A 179 -13.47 -5.70 -13.15
N TRP A 180 -13.98 -5.84 -11.92
CA TRP A 180 -14.49 -7.11 -11.41
C TRP A 180 -15.61 -7.71 -12.26
N LEU A 181 -16.55 -6.87 -12.71
CA LEU A 181 -17.74 -7.33 -13.44
C LEU A 181 -17.45 -7.71 -14.90
N THR A 182 -16.43 -7.10 -15.51
CA THR A 182 -16.25 -7.14 -16.99
C THR A 182 -14.85 -7.53 -17.46
N SER A 183 -13.83 -7.50 -16.60
CA SER A 183 -12.47 -7.86 -16.99
C SER A 183 -12.33 -9.37 -17.26
N SER A 184 -11.56 -9.74 -18.28
CA SER A 184 -11.22 -11.13 -18.57
C SER A 184 -10.29 -11.77 -17.53
N LEU A 185 -9.38 -10.97 -16.93
CA LEU A 185 -8.42 -11.43 -15.93
C LEU A 185 -8.93 -11.23 -14.50
N PHE A 186 -9.38 -10.02 -14.19
CA PHE A 186 -9.67 -9.60 -12.82
C PHE A 186 -11.08 -9.97 -12.34
N SER A 187 -11.93 -10.53 -13.19
CA SER A 187 -13.17 -11.19 -12.75
C SER A 187 -12.94 -12.49 -11.95
N ARG A 188 -11.69 -12.99 -11.91
CA ARG A 188 -11.32 -14.15 -11.11
C ARG A 188 -10.94 -13.71 -9.70
N LYS A 189 -11.55 -14.33 -8.69
CA LYS A 189 -11.36 -14.00 -7.26
C LYS A 189 -9.89 -13.79 -6.88
N LYS A 190 -9.03 -14.76 -7.21
CA LYS A 190 -7.59 -14.72 -6.86
C LYS A 190 -6.85 -13.48 -7.39
N HIS A 191 -7.19 -13.01 -8.59
CA HIS A 191 -6.52 -11.85 -9.20
C HIS A 191 -7.02 -10.54 -8.60
N MET A 192 -8.33 -10.43 -8.40
CA MET A 192 -8.93 -9.26 -7.76
C MET A 192 -8.51 -9.10 -6.31
N GLU A 193 -8.52 -10.19 -5.54
CA GLU A 193 -8.13 -10.21 -4.12
C GLU A 193 -6.68 -9.73 -3.96
N ARG A 194 -5.76 -10.25 -4.80
CA ARG A 194 -4.36 -9.81 -4.80
C ARG A 194 -4.20 -8.33 -5.16
N LEU A 195 -4.97 -7.83 -6.13
CA LEU A 195 -4.92 -6.41 -6.51
C LEU A 195 -5.42 -5.53 -5.37
N LEU A 196 -6.55 -5.88 -4.74
CA LEU A 196 -7.12 -5.17 -3.59
C LEU A 196 -6.18 -5.19 -2.38
N GLU A 197 -5.55 -6.33 -2.09
CA GLU A 197 -4.53 -6.46 -1.05
C GLU A 197 -3.34 -5.53 -1.35
N SER A 198 -2.86 -5.51 -2.59
CA SER A 198 -1.75 -4.66 -3.01
C SER A 198 -2.06 -3.16 -2.89
N ILE A 199 -3.27 -2.74 -3.23
CA ILE A 199 -3.73 -1.35 -3.05
C ILE A 199 -3.83 -1.01 -1.57
N SER A 200 -4.41 -1.91 -0.76
CA SER A 200 -4.53 -1.74 0.70
C SER A 200 -3.15 -1.61 1.37
N ASN A 201 -2.19 -2.42 0.94
CA ASN A 201 -0.79 -2.34 1.37
C ASN A 201 -0.14 -1.01 0.96
N SER A 202 -0.42 -0.52 -0.25
CA SER A 202 0.09 0.79 -0.71
C SER A 202 -0.44 1.95 0.13
N ILE A 203 -1.70 1.91 0.57
CA ILE A 203 -2.28 2.89 1.50
C ILE A 203 -1.59 2.81 2.87
N ALA A 204 -1.41 1.59 3.39
CA ALA A 204 -0.72 1.37 4.65
C ALA A 204 0.74 1.87 4.60
N ASP A 205 1.44 1.63 3.49
CA ASP A 205 2.80 2.11 3.25
C ASP A 205 2.86 3.64 3.17
N ARG A 206 1.92 4.26 2.44
CA ARG A 206 1.83 5.72 2.36
C ARG A 206 1.68 6.36 3.73
N VAL A 207 0.79 5.82 4.56
CA VAL A 207 0.59 6.31 5.93
C VAL A 207 1.84 6.06 6.77
N SER A 208 2.45 4.89 6.69
CA SER A 208 3.67 4.53 7.43
C SER A 208 4.86 5.44 7.10
N ILE A 209 5.07 5.75 5.81
CA ILE A 209 6.15 6.63 5.34
C ILE A 209 5.93 8.06 5.85
N THR A 210 4.70 8.56 5.74
CA THR A 210 4.36 9.93 6.17
C THR A 210 4.41 10.06 7.69
N LEU A 211 4.02 9.00 8.40
CA LEU A 211 3.97 8.92 9.85
C LEU A 211 5.21 8.21 10.44
N SER A 212 6.40 8.55 9.95
CA SER A 212 7.64 8.03 10.55
C SER A 212 7.73 8.47 12.02
N ILE A 213 7.73 7.49 12.94
CA ILE A 213 7.65 7.72 14.39
C ILE A 213 8.72 8.70 14.90
N PRO A 214 10.02 8.57 14.54
CA PRO A 214 11.04 9.52 14.96
C PRO A 214 10.80 10.95 14.43
N GLU A 215 10.28 11.09 13.21
CA GLU A 215 10.05 12.40 12.58
C GLU A 215 8.79 13.09 13.13
N ILE A 216 7.74 12.33 13.43
CA ILE A 216 6.47 12.86 13.98
C ILE A 216 6.72 13.75 15.21
N PHE A 217 7.59 13.30 16.12
CA PHE A 217 7.87 13.99 17.37
C PHE A 217 8.88 15.14 17.23
N ARG A 218 9.43 15.36 16.02
CA ARG A 218 10.23 16.55 15.70
C ARG A 218 9.37 17.73 15.28
N TYR A 219 8.16 17.49 14.74
CA TYR A 219 7.24 18.55 14.34
C TYR A 219 6.65 19.29 15.55
N LYS A 220 6.06 20.46 15.30
CA LYS A 220 5.20 21.14 16.29
C LYS A 220 4.01 20.23 16.64
N THR A 221 3.65 20.17 17.92
CA THR A 221 2.61 19.29 18.45
C THR A 221 1.29 19.36 17.65
N SER A 222 0.84 20.57 17.29
CA SER A 222 -0.38 20.77 16.48
C SER A 222 -0.33 20.07 15.13
N ASN A 223 0.79 20.22 14.41
CA ASN A 223 0.96 19.63 13.08
C ASN A 223 1.06 18.10 13.16
N ALA A 224 1.72 17.59 14.20
CA ALA A 224 1.82 16.15 14.45
C ALA A 224 0.45 15.52 14.73
N ILE A 225 -0.40 16.20 15.51
CA ILE A 225 -1.78 15.77 15.78
C ILE A 225 -2.60 15.69 14.49
N ASP A 226 -2.54 16.73 13.65
CA ASP A 226 -3.32 16.79 12.41
C ASP A 226 -2.88 15.70 11.42
N LEU A 227 -1.57 15.43 11.31
CA LEU A 227 -1.03 14.35 10.48
C LEU A 227 -1.49 12.97 10.96
N VAL A 228 -1.43 12.72 12.27
CA VAL A 228 -1.87 11.43 12.86
C VAL A 228 -3.37 11.22 12.66
N LYS A 229 -4.19 12.26 12.89
CA LYS A 229 -5.64 12.21 12.62
C LYS A 229 -5.94 11.98 11.14
N GLY A 230 -5.22 12.66 10.25
CA GLY A 230 -5.34 12.46 8.80
C GLY A 230 -4.99 11.04 8.37
N GLY A 231 -3.91 10.48 8.90
CA GLY A 231 -3.51 9.10 8.65
C GLY A 231 -4.57 8.08 9.11
N LEU A 232 -5.13 8.24 10.32
CA LEU A 232 -6.23 7.40 10.79
C LEU A 232 -7.46 7.51 9.90
N TYR A 233 -7.83 8.73 9.54
CA TYR A 233 -8.97 8.99 8.67
C TYR A 233 -8.82 8.28 7.33
N ILE A 234 -7.66 8.34 6.69
CA ILE A 234 -7.37 7.63 5.43
C ILE A 234 -7.56 6.11 5.60
N LEU A 235 -6.96 5.51 6.63
CA LEU A 235 -7.05 4.07 6.87
C LEU A 235 -8.49 3.62 7.15
N ASP A 236 -9.24 4.38 7.96
CA ASP A 236 -10.64 4.07 8.29
C ASP A 236 -11.57 4.26 7.07
N GLN A 237 -11.35 5.31 6.27
CA GLN A 237 -12.16 5.59 5.07
C GLN A 237 -11.98 4.56 3.96
N TRP A 238 -10.78 3.99 3.80
CA TRP A 238 -10.54 2.96 2.80
C TRP A 238 -11.42 1.72 3.04
N GLU A 239 -11.41 1.20 4.28
CA GLU A 239 -12.22 0.04 4.67
C GLU A 239 -13.72 0.38 4.73
N ALA A 240 -14.09 1.59 5.16
CA ALA A 240 -15.48 2.03 5.11
C ALA A 240 -16.01 2.08 3.67
N THR A 241 -15.19 2.54 2.72
CA THR A 241 -15.56 2.58 1.30
C THR A 241 -15.67 1.19 0.71
N TYR A 242 -14.75 0.27 1.05
CA TYR A 242 -14.85 -1.15 0.69
C TYR A 242 -16.20 -1.74 1.11
N ASN A 243 -16.55 -1.57 2.39
CA ASN A 243 -17.78 -2.11 2.97
C ASN A 243 -19.04 -1.54 2.31
N LYS A 244 -18.99 -0.27 1.90
CA LYS A 244 -20.07 0.35 1.12
C LYS A 244 -20.18 -0.29 -0.26
N CYS A 245 -19.07 -0.40 -0.99
CA CYS A 245 -19.06 -0.99 -2.33
C CYS A 245 -19.46 -2.47 -2.34
N LYS A 246 -19.06 -3.23 -1.33
CA LYS A 246 -19.51 -4.62 -1.12
C LYS A 246 -21.04 -4.71 -1.04
N LYS A 247 -21.67 -3.87 -0.20
CA LYS A 247 -23.14 -3.80 -0.08
C LYS A 247 -23.82 -3.41 -1.39
N ASP A 248 -23.24 -2.45 -2.12
CA ASP A 248 -23.78 -2.01 -3.41
C ASP A 248 -23.75 -3.16 -4.44
N ILE A 249 -22.67 -3.95 -4.48
CA ILE A 249 -22.56 -5.13 -5.37
C ILE A 249 -23.47 -6.25 -4.93
N GLU A 250 -23.59 -6.53 -3.63
CA GLU A 250 -24.52 -7.51 -3.10
C GLU A 250 -25.97 -7.17 -3.52
N ALA A 251 -26.37 -5.89 -3.41
CA ALA A 251 -27.67 -5.43 -3.88
C ALA A 251 -27.87 -5.63 -5.38
N ILE A 252 -26.87 -5.28 -6.21
CA ILE A 252 -26.91 -5.51 -7.66
C ILE A 252 -27.00 -7.02 -7.98
N SER A 253 -26.21 -7.85 -7.29
CA SER A 253 -26.17 -9.29 -7.49
C SER A 253 -27.52 -9.94 -7.19
N ALA A 254 -28.21 -9.47 -6.15
CA ALA A 254 -29.56 -9.91 -5.78
C ALA A 254 -30.61 -9.52 -6.83
N ILE A 255 -30.51 -8.31 -7.41
CA ILE A 255 -31.43 -7.84 -8.46
C ILE A 255 -31.29 -8.66 -9.74
N TYR A 256 -30.05 -8.93 -10.17
CA TYR A 256 -29.79 -9.61 -11.45
C TYR A 256 -29.67 -11.14 -11.34
N PHE A 257 -29.88 -11.72 -10.16
CA PHE A 257 -29.70 -13.15 -9.87
C PHE A 257 -28.34 -13.69 -10.36
N ARG A 258 -27.27 -12.90 -10.23
CA ARG A 258 -25.92 -13.27 -10.67
C ARG A 258 -25.03 -13.65 -9.49
N ARG A 259 -24.15 -14.63 -9.70
CA ARG A 259 -23.14 -15.06 -8.71
C ARG A 259 -21.90 -14.15 -8.67
N TRP A 260 -22.10 -12.83 -8.74
CA TRP A 260 -21.00 -11.86 -8.56
C TRP A 260 -20.80 -11.54 -7.08
N ALA A 261 -20.51 -12.57 -6.29
CA ALA A 261 -20.25 -12.38 -4.87
C ALA A 261 -18.94 -11.59 -4.71
N TRP A 262 -19.02 -10.34 -4.23
CA TRP A 262 -17.87 -9.55 -3.78
C TRP A 262 -17.41 -10.04 -2.42
N GLU A 263 -16.99 -11.30 -2.39
CA GLU A 263 -16.62 -12.04 -1.19
C GLU A 263 -15.12 -12.34 -1.25
N PHE A 264 -14.34 -11.42 -0.71
CA PHE A 264 -12.90 -11.54 -0.53
C PHE A 264 -12.58 -11.78 0.94
N ASP A 265 -11.43 -12.39 1.21
CA ASP A 265 -10.96 -12.56 2.58
C ASP A 265 -10.48 -11.22 3.14
N GLU A 266 -11.31 -10.59 3.97
CA GLU A 266 -11.04 -9.28 4.58
C GLU A 266 -9.79 -9.31 5.48
N ASP A 267 -9.50 -10.45 6.12
CA ASP A 267 -8.31 -10.60 6.96
C ASP A 267 -7.05 -10.49 6.11
N ILE A 268 -7.05 -11.06 4.90
CA ILE A 268 -5.92 -10.95 3.96
C ILE A 268 -5.83 -9.51 3.42
N LEU A 269 -6.94 -8.94 2.95
CA LEU A 269 -6.96 -7.61 2.33
C LEU A 269 -6.46 -6.51 3.27
N PHE A 270 -6.86 -6.58 4.55
CA PHE A 270 -6.63 -5.52 5.51
C PHE A 270 -5.58 -5.84 6.57
N HIS A 271 -4.90 -6.99 6.52
CA HIS A 271 -3.90 -7.40 7.51
C HIS A 271 -2.89 -6.28 7.84
N ARG A 272 -2.18 -5.78 6.81
CA ARG A 272 -1.19 -4.70 6.98
C ARG A 272 -1.86 -3.39 7.38
N LEU A 273 -3.02 -3.11 6.81
CA LEU A 273 -3.76 -1.88 7.07
C LEU A 273 -4.20 -1.79 8.54
N HIS A 274 -4.73 -2.87 9.10
CA HIS A 274 -5.09 -2.98 10.52
C HIS A 274 -3.88 -2.84 11.43
N PHE A 275 -2.75 -3.44 11.06
CA PHE A 275 -1.51 -3.30 11.82
C PHE A 275 -1.02 -1.85 11.88
N VAL A 276 -0.96 -1.16 10.73
CA VAL A 276 -0.60 0.28 10.71
C VAL A 276 -1.62 1.10 11.48
N ARG A 277 -2.92 0.81 11.34
CA ARG A 277 -3.98 1.50 12.09
C ARG A 277 -3.81 1.35 13.59
N LEU A 278 -3.39 0.18 14.09
CA LEU A 278 -3.11 -0.04 15.50
C LEU A 278 -2.01 0.92 15.99
N ILE A 279 -0.88 0.99 15.27
CA ILE A 279 0.23 1.90 15.59
C ILE A 279 -0.24 3.35 15.61
N VAL A 280 -0.92 3.79 14.55
CA VAL A 280 -1.37 5.18 14.42
C VAL A 280 -2.42 5.53 15.48
N ARG A 281 -3.29 4.60 15.88
CA ARG A 281 -4.25 4.80 16.98
C ARG A 281 -3.55 5.01 18.32
N ASP A 282 -2.46 4.30 18.55
CA ASP A 282 -1.66 4.47 19.75
C ASP A 282 -0.89 5.80 19.74
N LEU A 283 -0.37 6.22 18.59
CA LEU A 283 0.20 7.55 18.42
C LEU A 283 -0.84 8.66 18.67
N ASP A 284 -2.08 8.52 18.19
CA ASP A 284 -3.15 9.49 18.44
C ASP A 284 -3.46 9.63 19.94
N LYS A 285 -3.48 8.51 20.68
CA LYS A 285 -3.64 8.53 22.15
C LYS A 285 -2.49 9.28 22.81
N ILE A 286 -1.24 9.01 22.42
CA ILE A 286 -0.06 9.70 22.95
C ILE A 286 -0.16 11.20 22.66
N MET A 287 -0.51 11.59 21.43
CA MET A 287 -0.62 12.99 21.03
C MET A 287 -1.70 13.73 21.80
N LYS A 288 -2.87 13.12 22.02
CA LYS A 288 -3.93 13.68 22.87
C LYS A 288 -3.48 13.87 24.30
N ILE A 289 -2.72 12.92 24.85
CA ILE A 289 -2.14 13.03 26.21
C ILE A 289 -1.20 14.24 26.29
N ILE A 290 -0.32 14.41 25.30
CA ILE A 290 0.62 15.54 25.22
C ILE A 290 -0.13 16.87 25.09
N GLU A 291 -1.13 16.94 24.21
CA GLU A 291 -1.95 18.13 23.99
C GLU A 291 -2.66 18.57 25.28
N LEU A 292 -3.30 17.62 25.97
CA LEU A 292 -3.99 17.89 27.23
C LEU A 292 -3.05 18.41 28.32
N ILE A 293 -1.82 17.88 28.38
CA ILE A 293 -0.80 18.33 29.33
C ILE A 293 -0.32 19.74 29.02
N LEU A 294 -0.13 20.08 27.74
CA LEU A 294 0.35 21.40 27.33
C LEU A 294 -0.71 22.50 27.44
N MET A 295 -2.00 22.16 27.28
CA MET A 295 -3.09 23.14 27.32
C MET A 295 -3.56 23.53 28.73
N ARG A 296 -3.17 22.77 29.77
CA ARG A 296 -3.75 22.94 31.11
C ARG A 296 -2.83 23.76 32.03
N PRO A 297 -3.27 24.95 32.49
CA PRO A 297 -2.47 25.81 33.35
C PRO A 297 -2.18 25.16 34.72
N GLU A 298 -2.95 24.16 35.15
CA GLU A 298 -2.67 23.39 36.36
C GLU A 298 -1.33 22.65 36.26
N VAL A 299 -0.91 22.27 35.05
CA VAL A 299 0.35 21.55 34.80
C VAL A 299 1.55 22.49 34.77
N SER A 300 1.37 23.80 34.52
CA SER A 300 2.44 24.79 34.62
C SER A 300 2.91 25.01 36.07
N HIS A 301 2.08 24.66 37.07
CA HIS A 301 2.53 24.62 38.46
C HIS A 301 3.48 23.44 38.75
N ILE A 302 3.44 22.38 37.94
CA ILE A 302 4.31 21.19 38.06
C ILE A 302 5.61 21.40 37.29
N PHE A 303 5.53 22.03 36.12
CA PHE A 303 6.66 22.38 35.26
C PHE A 303 6.78 23.89 35.23
N LYS A 304 7.78 24.46 35.91
CA LYS A 304 7.92 25.89 36.21
C LYS A 304 7.62 26.82 35.03
N ASN A 305 7.85 26.37 33.79
CA ASN A 305 7.47 27.02 32.54
C ASN A 305 6.96 26.00 31.49
N ASP A 306 6.13 26.44 30.55
CA ASP A 306 5.63 25.63 29.41
C ASP A 306 6.77 25.02 28.56
N SER A 307 7.92 25.69 28.50
CA SER A 307 9.12 25.23 27.80
C SER A 307 9.76 24.00 28.47
N GLU A 308 9.78 23.92 29.80
CA GLU A 308 10.30 22.75 30.53
C GLU A 308 9.41 21.52 30.33
N CYS A 309 8.10 21.72 30.25
CA CYS A 309 7.14 20.66 29.97
C CYS A 309 7.36 20.07 28.57
N GLN A 310 7.51 20.94 27.55
CA GLN A 310 7.81 20.51 26.19
C GLN A 310 9.17 19.79 26.09
N ILE A 311 10.21 20.28 26.77
CA ILE A 311 11.53 19.63 26.81
C ILE A 311 11.44 18.26 27.50
N PHE A 312 10.68 18.15 28.59
CA PHE A 312 10.49 16.88 29.30
C PHE A 312 9.79 15.85 28.41
N ILE A 313 8.67 16.24 27.78
CA ILE A 313 7.92 15.38 26.86
C ILE A 313 8.80 14.98 25.67
N LYS A 314 9.48 15.94 25.05
CA LYS A 314 10.36 15.70 23.90
C LYS A 314 11.52 14.77 24.26
N ASN A 315 12.21 15.00 25.38
CA ASN A 315 13.33 14.15 25.81
C ASN A 315 12.86 12.73 26.16
N TYR A 316 11.67 12.59 26.77
CA TYR A 316 11.11 11.30 27.13
C TYR A 316 10.74 10.46 25.90
N ILE A 317 10.01 11.08 24.97
CA ILE A 317 9.62 10.46 23.70
C ILE A 317 10.86 10.15 22.86
N THR A 318 11.84 11.07 22.83
CA THR A 318 13.08 10.88 22.07
C THR A 318 13.83 9.65 22.58
N ARG A 319 13.98 9.46 23.89
CA ARG A 319 14.69 8.30 24.46
C ARG A 319 14.03 6.95 24.18
N ILE A 320 12.70 6.89 24.08
CA ILE A 320 12.01 5.61 23.88
C ILE A 320 11.87 5.26 22.40
N PHE A 321 11.64 6.26 21.55
CA PHE A 321 11.33 6.03 20.14
C PHE A 321 12.51 6.24 19.19
N PHE A 322 13.58 6.96 19.57
CA PHE A 322 14.76 7.12 18.69
C PHE A 322 15.77 5.97 18.82
N ASP A 323 15.79 5.26 19.95
CA ASP A 323 16.63 4.06 20.12
C ASP A 323 16.04 2.85 19.34
N LEU A 324 14.88 3.02 18.69
CA LEU A 324 14.31 2.04 17.77
C LEU A 324 15.05 2.13 16.43
N GLU A 325 16.16 1.40 16.29
CA GLU A 325 16.82 1.17 14.99
C GLU A 325 15.97 0.34 14.01
N ILE A 326 14.76 -0.05 14.41
CA ILE A 326 13.91 -1.04 13.77
C ILE A 326 12.71 -0.35 13.13
N ASN A 327 12.41 -0.69 11.86
CA ASN A 327 11.15 -0.30 11.23
C ASN A 327 9.96 -0.94 11.97
N VAL A 328 9.20 -0.09 12.67
CA VAL A 328 8.08 -0.51 13.52
C VAL A 328 6.88 -0.98 12.68
N TYR A 329 6.81 -0.58 11.42
CA TYR A 329 5.72 -0.90 10.49
C TYR A 329 5.87 -2.26 9.78
N ASP A 330 6.83 -3.09 10.19
CA ASP A 330 6.92 -4.47 9.70
C ASP A 330 5.82 -5.36 10.30
N SER A 331 5.01 -5.99 9.45
CA SER A 331 3.81 -6.76 9.85
C SER A 331 4.09 -7.92 10.82
N ASN A 332 5.34 -8.40 10.93
CA ASN A 332 5.74 -9.48 11.84
C ASN A 332 6.04 -9.01 13.28
N ARG A 333 5.85 -7.72 13.58
CA ARG A 333 6.28 -7.11 14.85
C ARG A 333 5.12 -6.61 15.71
N GLU A 334 3.89 -7.05 15.48
CA GLU A 334 2.73 -6.58 16.24
C GLU A 334 2.87 -6.80 17.76
N GLU A 335 3.33 -7.99 18.17
CA GLU A 335 3.58 -8.26 19.59
C GLU A 335 4.68 -7.39 20.19
N ILE A 336 5.70 -7.08 19.38
CA ILE A 336 6.81 -6.21 19.77
C ILE A 336 6.29 -4.79 19.98
N TRP A 337 5.46 -4.27 19.07
CA TRP A 337 4.84 -2.96 19.23
C TRP A 337 3.97 -2.89 20.48
N LYS A 338 3.13 -3.89 20.73
CA LYS A 338 2.31 -3.96 21.95
C LYS A 338 3.17 -3.88 23.22
N LYS A 339 4.29 -4.62 23.27
CA LYS A 339 5.26 -4.57 24.38
C LYS A 339 5.92 -3.19 24.52
N ILE A 340 6.35 -2.58 23.41
CA ILE A 340 6.93 -1.22 23.41
C ILE A 340 5.92 -0.21 23.96
N MET A 341 4.67 -0.28 23.52
CA MET A 341 3.60 0.61 23.98
C MET A 341 3.27 0.42 25.46
N ASP A 342 3.25 -0.83 25.95
CA ASP A 342 3.06 -1.10 27.37
C ASP A 342 4.22 -0.56 28.23
N GLN A 343 5.47 -0.73 27.78
CA GLN A 343 6.65 -0.14 28.43
C GLN A 343 6.59 1.38 28.43
N PHE A 344 6.25 1.99 27.28
CA PHE A 344 6.09 3.44 27.16
C PHE A 344 5.07 3.98 28.16
N LEU A 345 3.89 3.34 28.26
CA LEU A 345 2.86 3.75 29.21
C LEU A 345 3.31 3.59 30.66
N TYR A 346 3.97 2.47 31.00
CA TYR A 346 4.48 2.21 32.34
C TYR A 346 5.53 3.25 32.78
N HIS A 347 6.49 3.55 31.92
CA HIS A 347 7.51 4.55 32.21
C HIS A 347 6.91 5.96 32.28
N PHE A 348 5.89 6.26 31.46
CA PHE A 348 5.22 7.54 31.45
C PHE A 348 4.48 7.76 32.77
N GLU A 349 3.70 6.76 33.21
CA GLU A 349 3.00 6.77 34.50
C GLU A 349 3.96 7.00 35.68
N ASN A 350 5.09 6.29 35.72
CA ASN A 350 6.05 6.43 36.81
C ASN A 350 6.71 7.81 36.81
N ASN A 351 7.11 8.31 35.64
CA ASN A 351 7.74 9.62 35.54
C ASN A 351 6.78 10.76 35.89
N VAL A 352 5.53 10.68 35.44
CA VAL A 352 4.45 11.62 35.82
C VAL A 352 4.24 11.56 37.33
N TYR A 353 4.14 10.36 37.93
CA TYR A 353 4.01 10.18 39.37
C TYR A 353 5.18 10.80 40.17
N HIS A 354 6.43 10.59 39.71
CA HIS A 354 7.61 11.18 40.33
C HIS A 354 7.60 12.72 40.22
N LYS A 355 7.21 13.26 39.06
CA LYS A 355 7.11 14.72 38.87
C LYS A 355 6.01 15.34 39.73
N ILE A 356 4.83 14.74 39.81
CA ILE A 356 3.76 15.16 40.72
C ILE A 356 4.24 15.09 42.18
N SER A 357 4.93 14.02 42.56
CA SER A 357 5.46 13.88 43.92
C SER A 357 6.49 14.97 44.24
N GLN A 358 7.35 15.32 43.29
CA GLN A 358 8.35 16.37 43.46
C GLN A 358 7.70 17.76 43.53
N SER A 359 6.71 18.06 42.68
CA SER A 359 6.00 19.34 42.72
C SER A 359 5.24 19.51 44.04
N MET A 360 4.59 18.45 44.52
CA MET A 360 3.90 18.45 45.81
C MET A 360 4.83 18.58 47.01
N MET A 361 6.13 18.31 46.90
CA MET A 361 7.06 18.60 48.01
C MET A 361 7.45 20.07 48.07
N VAL A 362 7.32 20.80 46.94
CA VAL A 362 7.81 22.18 46.78
C VAL A 362 6.66 23.20 46.80
N SER A 363 5.43 22.79 46.49
CA SER A 363 4.28 23.69 46.40
C SER A 363 3.79 24.20 47.77
N ASN A 364 3.58 25.51 47.87
CA ASN A 364 3.03 26.20 49.05
C ASN A 364 1.49 26.34 49.01
N SER A 365 0.80 25.66 48.08
CA SER A 365 -0.67 25.77 47.92
C SER A 365 -1.31 24.39 47.77
N ALA A 366 -2.06 23.97 48.78
CA ALA A 366 -2.84 22.73 48.77
C ALA A 366 -3.94 22.76 47.68
N MET A 367 -4.53 23.92 47.40
CA MET A 367 -5.58 24.08 46.39
C MET A 367 -5.09 23.75 44.97
N ASN A 368 -3.87 24.16 44.62
CA ASN A 368 -3.28 23.86 43.31
C ASN A 368 -2.90 22.38 43.21
N ASP A 369 -2.41 21.78 44.29
CA ASP A 369 -2.10 20.34 44.35
C ASP A 369 -3.37 19.47 44.14
N VAL A 370 -4.53 19.89 44.66
CA VAL A 370 -5.82 19.20 44.41
C VAL A 370 -6.22 19.27 42.94
N LYS A 371 -6.14 20.46 42.33
CA LYS A 371 -6.51 20.64 40.91
C LYS A 371 -5.63 19.80 39.98
N VAL A 372 -4.34 19.67 40.30
CA VAL A 372 -3.41 18.79 39.59
C VAL A 372 -3.84 17.33 39.70
N LEU A 373 -4.19 16.84 40.89
CA LEU A 373 -4.65 15.45 41.05
C LEU A 373 -5.96 15.20 40.30
N GLN A 374 -6.94 16.10 40.43
CA GLN A 374 -8.21 15.99 39.70
C GLN A 374 -8.00 15.99 38.18
N PHE A 375 -7.04 16.78 37.68
CA PHE A 375 -6.68 16.77 36.27
C PHE A 375 -6.17 15.38 35.83
N PHE A 376 -5.20 14.80 36.53
CA PHE A 376 -4.66 13.48 36.18
C PHE A 376 -5.62 12.31 36.44
N GLU A 377 -6.56 12.45 37.38
CA GLU A 377 -7.64 11.48 37.59
C GLU A 377 -8.70 11.52 36.46
N ASN A 378 -8.99 12.71 35.94
CA ASN A 378 -9.94 12.90 34.82
C ASN A 378 -9.30 12.65 33.45
N MET A 379 -7.97 12.74 33.38
CA MET A 379 -7.21 12.40 32.19
C MET A 379 -7.34 10.91 31.92
N MET A 380 -7.47 10.50 30.65
CA MET A 380 -7.61 9.09 30.23
C MET A 380 -6.32 8.28 30.46
N ILE A 381 -5.85 8.20 31.71
CA ILE A 381 -4.73 7.38 32.13
C ILE A 381 -5.29 6.16 32.85
N ARG A 382 -4.61 5.02 32.70
CA ARG A 382 -5.00 3.73 33.29
C ARG A 382 -5.34 3.88 34.78
N SER A 383 -6.26 3.04 35.25
CA SER A 383 -6.68 2.94 36.65
C SER A 383 -5.52 2.70 37.65
N THR A 384 -4.35 2.27 37.15
CA THR A 384 -3.10 2.11 37.89
C THR A 384 -2.53 3.42 38.39
N LEU A 385 -2.51 4.49 37.58
CA LEU A 385 -2.02 5.80 38.02
C LEU A 385 -2.96 6.39 39.07
N ILE A 386 -4.28 6.30 38.85
CA ILE A 386 -5.30 6.76 39.80
C ILE A 386 -5.11 6.08 41.17
N LYS A 387 -4.87 4.76 41.20
CA LYS A 387 -4.56 4.04 42.45
C LYS A 387 -3.29 4.54 43.12
N LYS A 388 -2.23 4.87 42.36
CA LYS A 388 -0.97 5.41 42.89
C LYS A 388 -1.11 6.85 43.41
N LEU A 389 -2.04 7.64 42.86
CA LEU A 389 -2.26 9.03 43.25
C LEU A 389 -3.13 9.18 44.50
N ARG A 390 -4.05 8.25 44.78
CA ARG A 390 -4.94 8.30 45.95
C ARG A 390 -4.25 8.58 47.30
N PRO A 391 -3.11 7.95 47.66
CA PRO A 391 -2.42 8.24 48.92
C PRO A 391 -1.90 9.68 49.02
N LYS A 392 -1.75 10.41 47.90
CA LYS A 392 -1.27 11.80 47.90
C LYS A 392 -2.31 12.80 48.42
N TYR A 393 -3.60 12.46 48.42
CA TYR A 393 -4.63 13.29 49.05
C TYR A 393 -4.37 13.50 50.56
N VAL A 394 -3.75 12.53 51.23
CA VAL A 394 -3.40 12.65 52.65
C VAL A 394 -2.37 13.77 52.87
N ILE A 395 -1.35 13.85 52.02
CA ILE A 395 -0.31 14.89 52.08
C ILE A 395 -0.91 16.28 51.84
N ILE A 396 -1.88 16.37 50.93
CA ILE A 396 -2.60 17.62 50.66
C ILE A 396 -3.44 18.04 51.86
N LEU A 397 -4.12 17.10 52.53
CA LEU A 397 -4.91 17.40 53.73
C LEU A 397 -4.02 17.93 54.86
N GLU A 398 -2.84 17.35 55.06
CA GLU A 398 -1.86 17.85 56.04
C GLU A 398 -1.43 19.29 55.73
N LYS A 399 -1.12 19.59 54.46
CA LYS A 399 -0.82 20.97 54.02
C LYS A 399 -1.98 21.93 54.20
N PHE A 400 -3.19 21.49 53.89
CA PHE A 400 -4.40 22.30 54.05
C PHE A 400 -4.64 22.67 55.52
N VAL A 401 -4.37 21.76 56.45
CA VAL A 401 -4.40 22.03 57.90
C VAL A 401 -3.35 23.09 58.29
N VAL A 402 -2.14 22.99 57.75
CA VAL A 402 -1.07 23.99 57.98
C VAL A 402 -1.47 25.36 57.44
N GLU A 403 -2.06 25.44 56.25
CA GLU A 403 -2.55 26.69 55.65
C GLU A 403 -3.65 27.32 56.50
N ILE A 404 -4.66 26.55 56.93
CA ILE A 404 -5.73 27.04 57.81
C ILE A 404 -5.15 27.57 59.12
N ASN A 405 -4.19 26.87 59.72
CA ASN A 405 -3.55 27.31 60.95
C ASN A 405 -2.78 28.64 60.76
N ASN A 406 -2.13 28.83 59.62
CA ASN A 406 -1.47 30.10 59.30
C ASN A 406 -2.47 31.24 59.07
N TYR A 407 -3.62 30.99 58.44
CA TYR A 407 -4.67 31.99 58.32
C TYR A 407 -5.28 32.35 59.68
N ASN A 408 -5.49 31.35 60.55
CA ASN A 408 -6.00 31.57 61.90
C ASN A 408 -5.02 32.39 62.77
N THR A 409 -3.70 32.17 62.65
CA THR A 409 -2.72 32.98 63.40
C THR A 409 -2.64 34.40 62.87
N GLN A 410 -2.75 34.61 61.56
CA GLN A 410 -2.84 35.96 60.98
C GLN A 410 -4.11 36.70 61.45
N PHE A 411 -5.24 35.99 61.53
CA PHE A 411 -6.52 36.55 62.00
C PHE A 411 -6.53 36.86 63.51
N MET A 412 -5.72 36.16 64.31
CA MET A 412 -5.60 36.38 65.76
C MET A 412 -4.60 37.49 66.12
N VAL A 413 -3.74 37.91 65.19
CA VAL A 413 -2.73 38.98 65.36
C VAL A 413 -3.21 40.32 64.79
N SER A 414 -4.23 40.32 63.93
CA SER A 414 -5.03 41.49 63.52
C SER A 414 -6.14 41.79 64.51
#